data_AF-A0A1Q7CZ34-F1
#
_entry.id   AF-A0A1Q7CZ34-F1
#
_cell.length_a   1.000
_cell.length_b   1.000
_cell.length_c   1.000
_cell.angle_alpha   90.00
_cell.angle_beta   90.00
_cell.angle_gamma   90.00
#
_symmetry.space_group_name_H-M   'P 1'
#
loop_
_entity.id
_entity.type
_entity.pdbx_description
1 polymer ?
#
loop_
_entity_poly.entity_id
_entity_poly.type
_entity_poly.pdbx_seq_one_letter_code
_entity_poly.pdbx_strand_id
1 'polypeptide(L)'
;MKKEINFSEGVELCRQNSQRLATSGRAIIENENGSDPYGLFLLYIAYEEIAKAIFCFFVNKGWISYAFVKEIFGSHESKIFLYEEIFLTFSVDGRTAYLGGQKLGDITLDDFIKKHKQQISSHRDLTKKFLYVEPMGNHWHLPFKSIKNIKTKQKLIEDKIDALEAVLYALENERYSTRMNKFKLFKDDSGNIVLQFDTT
;
A
#
# COMPACT_ATOMS: atom_id res chain seq x y z
N MET A 1 21.69 18.73 -14.69
CA MET A 1 21.79 17.37 -14.08
C MET A 1 20.43 16.97 -13.55
N LYS A 2 19.87 15.83 -13.98
CA LYS A 2 18.71 15.24 -13.28
C LYS A 2 19.22 14.68 -11.96
N LYS A 3 18.63 15.09 -10.85
CA LYS A 3 18.92 14.54 -9.52
C LYS A 3 18.56 13.05 -9.56
N GLU A 4 19.51 12.18 -9.27
CA GLU A 4 19.26 10.74 -9.19
C GLU A 4 18.34 10.49 -7.98
N ILE A 5 17.28 9.70 -8.16
CA ILE A 5 16.29 9.46 -7.11
C ILE A 5 16.86 8.41 -6.16
N ASN A 6 17.01 8.76 -4.89
CA ASN A 6 17.46 7.82 -3.85
C ASN A 6 16.28 7.04 -3.28
N PHE A 7 16.05 5.83 -3.78
CA PHE A 7 14.94 5.00 -3.32
C PHE A 7 15.13 4.46 -1.90
N SER A 8 16.36 4.27 -1.44
CA SER A 8 16.65 3.88 -0.05
C SER A 8 16.20 4.97 0.93
N GLU A 9 16.52 6.23 0.64
CA GLU A 9 16.00 7.39 1.39
C GLU A 9 14.47 7.47 1.31
N GLY A 10 13.91 7.16 0.14
CA GLY A 10 12.46 7.06 -0.06
C GLY A 10 11.76 6.06 0.86
N VAL A 11 12.36 4.89 1.13
CA VAL A 11 11.82 3.90 2.09
C VAL A 11 11.66 4.53 3.46
N GLU A 12 12.71 5.15 3.98
CA GLU A 12 12.74 5.69 5.33
C GLU A 12 11.80 6.89 5.49
N LEU A 13 11.74 7.80 4.52
CA LEU A 13 10.81 8.94 4.53
C LEU A 13 9.35 8.48 4.53
N CYS A 14 9.00 7.50 3.71
CA CYS A 14 7.65 6.94 3.67
C CYS A 14 7.28 6.26 4.99
N ARG A 15 8.21 5.50 5.60
CA ARG A 15 8.00 4.88 6.92
C ARG A 15 7.77 5.93 8.01
N GLN A 16 8.59 6.98 8.06
CA GLN A 16 8.43 8.06 9.03
C GLN A 16 7.10 8.81 8.86
N ASN A 17 6.68 9.08 7.62
CA ASN A 17 5.39 9.69 7.33
C ASN A 17 4.23 8.81 7.81
N SER A 18 4.27 7.51 7.51
CA SER A 18 3.29 6.54 7.99
C SER A 18 3.14 6.61 9.51
N GLN A 19 4.24 6.55 10.26
CA GLN A 19 4.22 6.59 11.72
C GLN A 19 3.65 7.90 12.29
N ARG A 20 4.00 9.04 11.70
CA ARG A 20 3.47 10.35 12.10
C ARG A 20 1.97 10.44 11.87
N LEU A 21 1.51 10.06 10.67
CA LEU A 21 0.09 10.05 10.31
C LEU A 21 -0.71 9.07 11.19
N ALA A 22 -0.15 7.89 11.47
CA ALA A 22 -0.78 6.90 12.34
C ALA A 22 -0.96 7.44 13.76
N THR A 23 0.08 8.06 14.31
CA THR A 23 0.05 8.73 15.62
C THR A 23 -0.99 9.83 15.67
N SER A 24 -1.01 10.72 14.67
CA SER A 24 -2.00 11.80 14.60
C SER A 24 -3.44 11.26 14.44
N GLY A 25 -3.64 10.24 13.62
CA GLY A 25 -4.93 9.59 13.42
C GLY A 25 -5.49 9.00 14.72
N ARG A 26 -4.66 8.25 15.47
CA ARG A 26 -5.03 7.70 16.78
C ARG A 26 -5.42 8.79 17.77
N ALA A 27 -4.61 9.84 17.90
CA ALA A 27 -4.87 10.93 18.82
C ALA A 27 -6.22 11.62 18.53
N ILE A 28 -6.57 11.81 17.26
CA ILE A 28 -7.86 12.41 16.87
C ILE A 28 -9.03 11.49 17.22
N ILE A 29 -8.91 10.18 16.94
CA ILE A 29 -9.95 9.21 17.29
C ILE A 29 -10.14 9.14 18.81
N GLU A 30 -9.06 9.16 19.58
CA GLU A 30 -9.10 9.13 21.05
C GLU A 30 -9.76 10.38 21.63
N ASN A 31 -9.33 11.58 21.20
CA ASN A 31 -9.86 12.85 21.70
C ASN A 31 -11.35 13.05 21.37
N GLU A 32 -11.78 12.60 20.19
CA GLU A 32 -13.16 12.75 19.72
C GLU A 32 -14.04 11.54 20.08
N ASN A 33 -13.61 10.69 21.02
CA ASN A 33 -14.29 9.46 21.46
C ASN A 33 -14.70 8.51 20.31
N GLY A 34 -13.96 8.54 19.21
CA GLY A 34 -14.20 7.77 17.99
C GLY A 34 -15.40 8.26 17.18
N SER A 35 -15.67 9.57 17.20
CA SER A 35 -16.71 10.20 16.39
C SER A 35 -16.18 10.94 15.15
N ASP A 36 -14.90 11.32 15.13
CA ASP A 36 -14.31 12.08 14.03
C ASP A 36 -13.76 11.18 12.90
N PRO A 37 -14.32 11.26 11.67
CA PRO A 37 -13.83 10.52 10.52
C PRO A 37 -12.43 10.94 10.05
N TYR A 38 -11.95 12.12 10.43
CA TYR A 38 -10.64 12.63 10.03
C TYR A 38 -9.49 11.80 10.62
N GLY A 39 -9.67 11.26 11.83
CA GLY A 39 -8.70 10.34 12.42
C GLY A 39 -8.54 9.06 11.57
N LEU A 40 -9.63 8.49 11.08
CA LEU A 40 -9.58 7.34 10.15
C LEU A 40 -8.90 7.71 8.84
N PHE A 41 -9.15 8.91 8.32
CA PHE A 41 -8.52 9.39 7.10
C PHE A 41 -7.00 9.40 7.22
N LEU A 42 -6.46 9.93 8.32
CA LEU A 42 -5.01 9.92 8.56
C LEU A 42 -4.44 8.49 8.65
N LEU A 43 -5.19 7.54 9.23
CA LEU A 43 -4.79 6.13 9.24
C LEU A 43 -4.76 5.51 7.84
N TYR A 44 -5.71 5.86 6.96
CA TYR A 44 -5.67 5.40 5.57
C TYR A 44 -4.48 5.98 4.81
N ILE A 45 -4.11 7.24 5.02
CA ILE A 45 -2.89 7.81 4.42
C ILE A 45 -1.65 7.12 5.00
N ALA A 46 -1.61 6.83 6.30
CA ALA A 46 -0.51 6.09 6.91
C ALA A 46 -0.30 4.72 6.23
N TYR A 47 -1.41 3.99 6.00
CA TYR A 47 -1.41 2.74 5.26
C TYR A 47 -0.87 2.87 3.83
N GLU A 48 -1.24 3.94 3.12
CA GLU A 48 -0.65 4.22 1.81
C GLU A 48 0.84 4.49 1.89
N GLU A 49 1.30 5.33 2.83
CA GLU A 49 2.72 5.67 2.98
C GLU A 49 3.59 4.42 3.25
N ILE A 50 3.17 3.51 4.13
CA ILE A 50 3.97 2.29 4.36
C ILE A 50 3.97 1.36 3.13
N ALA A 51 2.87 1.32 2.35
CA ALA A 51 2.86 0.61 1.08
C ALA A 51 3.85 1.25 0.07
N LYS A 52 3.96 2.58 0.04
CA LYS A 52 4.97 3.29 -0.78
C LYS A 52 6.40 2.92 -0.38
N ALA A 53 6.67 2.76 0.91
CA ALA A 53 7.98 2.34 1.40
C ALA A 53 8.39 0.98 0.81
N ILE A 54 7.47 0.02 0.74
CA ILE A 54 7.72 -1.31 0.12
C ILE A 54 8.03 -1.18 -1.38
N PHE A 55 7.36 -0.27 -2.09
CA PHE A 55 7.68 -0.01 -3.51
C PHE A 55 9.04 0.64 -3.68
N CYS A 56 9.38 1.63 -2.86
CA CYS A 56 10.72 2.20 -2.84
C CYS A 56 11.77 1.11 -2.60
N PHE A 57 11.49 0.16 -1.70
CA PHE A 57 12.37 -0.98 -1.45
C PHE A 57 12.52 -1.87 -2.68
N PHE A 58 11.42 -2.23 -3.36
CA PHE A 58 11.46 -3.05 -4.58
C PHE A 58 12.22 -2.37 -5.73
N VAL A 59 12.05 -1.07 -5.92
CA VAL A 59 12.83 -0.31 -6.91
C VAL A 59 14.30 -0.26 -6.52
N ASN A 60 14.61 -0.03 -5.23
CA ASN A 60 15.98 -0.02 -4.72
C ASN A 60 16.68 -1.38 -4.91
N LYS A 61 15.96 -2.49 -4.75
CA LYS A 61 16.46 -3.85 -5.03
C LYS A 61 16.54 -4.18 -6.52
N GLY A 62 16.02 -3.32 -7.40
CA GLY A 62 15.98 -3.53 -8.84
C GLY A 62 14.97 -4.58 -9.29
N TRP A 63 14.01 -4.94 -8.44
CA TRP A 63 12.96 -5.92 -8.74
C TRP A 63 11.85 -5.33 -9.61
N ILE A 64 11.63 -4.02 -9.49
CA ILE A 64 10.65 -3.26 -10.26
C ILE A 64 11.31 -2.01 -10.84
N SER A 65 10.95 -1.63 -12.07
CA SER A 65 11.50 -0.42 -12.71
C SER A 65 10.86 0.86 -12.17
N TYR A 66 11.65 1.93 -12.07
CA TYR A 66 11.13 3.25 -11.72
C TYR A 66 10.05 3.75 -12.71
N ALA A 67 10.19 3.43 -13.99
CA ALA A 67 9.24 3.86 -15.02
C ALA A 67 7.83 3.31 -14.74
N PHE A 68 7.74 2.01 -14.42
CA PHE A 68 6.48 1.35 -14.05
C PHE A 68 5.87 1.97 -12.79
N VAL A 69 6.68 2.15 -11.75
CA VAL A 69 6.23 2.79 -10.50
C VAL A 69 5.74 4.22 -10.76
N LYS A 70 6.45 5.01 -11.56
CA LYS A 70 6.05 6.38 -11.91
C LYS A 70 4.70 6.41 -12.63
N GLU A 71 4.45 5.47 -13.53
CA GLU A 71 3.21 5.36 -14.30
C GLU A 71 2.01 5.06 -13.39
N ILE A 72 2.17 4.08 -12.50
CA ILE A 72 1.17 3.73 -11.49
C ILE A 72 0.96 4.85 -10.49
N PHE A 73 2.06 5.47 -10.02
CA PHE A 73 1.97 6.57 -9.07
C PHE A 73 1.40 7.85 -9.70
N GLY A 74 1.42 7.99 -11.03
CA GLY A 74 0.66 9.01 -11.75
C GLY A 74 -0.84 8.70 -11.80
N SER A 75 -1.21 7.42 -11.78
CA SER A 75 -2.58 6.95 -11.89
C SER A 75 -3.16 6.62 -10.51
N HIS A 76 -3.78 7.62 -9.85
CA HIS A 76 -4.32 7.51 -8.47
C HIS A 76 -5.03 6.17 -8.20
N GLU A 77 -5.82 5.71 -9.15
CA GLU A 77 -6.79 4.64 -8.96
C GLU A 77 -6.16 3.25 -9.02
N SER A 78 -5.09 3.06 -9.81
CA SER A 78 -4.42 1.78 -9.97
C SER A 78 -3.45 1.46 -8.83
N LYS A 79 -3.00 2.49 -8.07
CA LYS A 79 -2.05 2.31 -6.94
C LYS A 79 -2.56 1.33 -5.91
N ILE A 80 -3.82 1.49 -5.49
CA ILE A 80 -4.42 0.70 -4.42
C ILE A 80 -4.58 -0.76 -4.82
N PHE A 81 -4.93 -1.03 -6.07
CA PHE A 81 -5.02 -2.41 -6.55
C PHE A 81 -3.67 -3.04 -6.76
N LEU A 82 -2.67 -2.26 -7.19
CA LEU A 82 -1.31 -2.78 -7.29
C LEU A 82 -0.75 -3.11 -5.90
N TYR A 83 -1.08 -2.30 -4.89
CA TYR A 83 -0.80 -2.65 -3.50
C TYR A 83 -1.44 -4.01 -3.17
N GLU A 84 -2.75 -4.16 -3.38
CA GLU A 84 -3.46 -5.40 -3.07
C GLU A 84 -2.92 -6.63 -3.84
N GLU A 85 -2.67 -6.54 -5.15
CA GLU A 85 -2.15 -7.66 -5.94
C GLU A 85 -0.73 -8.09 -5.51
N ILE A 86 0.14 -7.12 -5.21
CA ILE A 86 1.51 -7.41 -4.74
C ILE A 86 1.45 -8.13 -3.40
N PHE A 87 0.55 -7.72 -2.51
CA PHE A 87 0.39 -8.42 -1.24
C PHE A 87 -0.24 -9.81 -1.43
N LEU A 88 -1.02 -10.05 -2.47
CA LEU A 88 -1.63 -11.35 -2.70
C LEU A 88 -0.73 -12.36 -3.41
N THR A 89 0.09 -11.92 -4.37
CA THR A 89 0.69 -12.84 -5.37
C THR A 89 2.12 -12.50 -5.80
N PHE A 90 2.86 -11.74 -5.00
CA PHE A 90 4.22 -11.33 -5.35
C PHE A 90 5.26 -12.44 -5.11
N SER A 91 6.12 -12.67 -6.10
CA SER A 91 7.30 -13.52 -5.95
C SER A 91 8.52 -12.94 -6.67
N VAL A 92 9.71 -13.37 -6.27
CA VAL A 92 10.99 -12.96 -6.87
C VAL A 92 11.85 -14.17 -7.16
N ASP A 93 12.27 -14.30 -8.42
CA ASP A 93 13.30 -15.23 -8.89
C ASP A 93 14.54 -14.42 -9.31
N GLY A 94 15.63 -14.53 -8.55
CA GLY A 94 16.85 -13.75 -8.76
C GLY A 94 16.59 -12.23 -8.66
N ARG A 95 16.56 -11.54 -9.80
CA ARG A 95 16.23 -10.09 -9.90
C ARG A 95 14.87 -9.82 -10.55
N THR A 96 14.12 -10.87 -10.85
CA THR A 96 12.86 -10.76 -11.57
C THR A 96 11.70 -10.89 -10.62
N ALA A 97 10.90 -9.84 -10.46
CA ALA A 97 9.63 -9.91 -9.76
C ALA A 97 8.51 -10.45 -10.66
N TYR A 98 7.60 -11.21 -10.05
CA TYR A 98 6.38 -11.70 -10.65
C TYR A 98 5.16 -11.29 -9.81
N LEU A 99 4.04 -11.10 -10.50
CA LEU A 99 2.72 -10.79 -9.95
C LEU A 99 1.71 -11.75 -10.58
N GLY A 100 1.05 -12.59 -9.79
CA GLY A 100 0.11 -13.59 -10.31
C GLY A 100 0.76 -14.54 -11.34
N GLY A 101 2.06 -14.81 -11.19
CA GLY A 101 2.85 -15.63 -12.13
C GLY A 101 3.35 -14.92 -13.38
N GLN A 102 3.05 -13.63 -13.57
CA GLN A 102 3.54 -12.82 -14.70
C GLN A 102 4.66 -11.88 -14.27
N LYS A 103 5.67 -11.70 -15.13
CA LYS A 103 6.79 -10.81 -14.84
C LYS A 103 6.31 -9.35 -14.73
N LEU A 104 6.65 -8.68 -13.63
CA LEU A 104 6.10 -7.38 -13.24
C LEU A 104 6.51 -6.23 -14.20
N GLY A 105 7.57 -6.42 -15.00
CA GLY A 105 7.98 -5.51 -16.07
C GLY A 105 7.29 -5.69 -17.42
N ASP A 106 6.57 -6.81 -17.61
CA ASP A 106 5.89 -7.14 -18.87
C ASP A 106 4.37 -6.86 -18.79
N ILE A 107 3.87 -6.49 -17.61
CA ILE A 107 2.47 -6.10 -17.39
C ILE A 107 2.32 -4.62 -17.78
N THR A 108 1.53 -4.32 -18.80
CA THR A 108 1.18 -2.93 -19.11
C THR A 108 0.18 -2.39 -18.09
N LEU A 109 0.27 -1.10 -17.75
CA LEU A 109 -0.68 -0.47 -16.82
C LEU A 109 -2.12 -0.56 -17.33
N ASP A 110 -2.31 -0.49 -18.65
CA ASP A 110 -3.62 -0.64 -19.28
C ASP A 110 -4.22 -2.03 -19.08
N ASP A 111 -3.42 -3.08 -19.20
CA ASP A 111 -3.87 -4.46 -18.95
C ASP A 111 -4.20 -4.67 -17.47
N PHE A 112 -3.38 -4.08 -16.59
CA PHE A 112 -3.64 -4.06 -15.16
C PHE A 112 -4.97 -3.35 -14.82
N ILE A 113 -5.20 -2.15 -15.34
CA ILE A 113 -6.45 -1.39 -15.12
C ILE A 113 -7.66 -2.15 -15.67
N LYS A 114 -7.56 -2.75 -16.87
CA LYS A 114 -8.65 -3.54 -17.46
C LYS A 114 -9.01 -4.74 -16.60
N LYS A 115 -8.02 -5.48 -16.09
CA LYS A 115 -8.21 -6.64 -15.21
C LYS A 115 -8.98 -6.26 -13.94
N HIS A 116 -8.72 -5.08 -13.38
CA HIS A 116 -9.28 -4.64 -12.09
C HIS A 116 -10.47 -3.67 -12.18
N LYS A 117 -11.06 -3.49 -13.36
CA LYS A 117 -12.08 -2.45 -13.62
C LYS A 117 -13.24 -2.44 -12.62
N GLN A 118 -13.77 -3.60 -12.23
CA GLN A 118 -14.88 -3.68 -11.26
C GLN A 118 -14.46 -3.33 -9.83
N GLN A 119 -13.27 -3.77 -9.42
CA GLN A 119 -12.72 -3.44 -8.11
C GLN A 119 -12.39 -1.94 -8.03
N ILE A 120 -11.83 -1.36 -9.10
CA ILE A 120 -11.60 0.09 -9.28
C ILE A 120 -12.91 0.87 -9.10
N SER A 121 -13.99 0.45 -9.74
CA SER A 121 -15.30 1.10 -9.58
C SER A 121 -15.80 1.04 -8.14
N SER A 122 -15.65 -0.11 -7.46
CA SER A 122 -16.11 -0.31 -6.09
C SER A 122 -15.30 0.53 -5.09
N HIS A 123 -14.00 0.65 -5.30
CA HIS A 123 -13.12 1.47 -4.49
C HIS A 123 -13.37 2.97 -4.69
N ARG A 124 -13.67 3.42 -5.92
CA ARG A 124 -14.14 4.80 -6.20
C ARG A 124 -15.39 5.13 -5.40
N ASP A 125 -16.34 4.20 -5.33
CA ASP A 125 -17.57 4.42 -4.55
C ASP A 125 -17.32 4.42 -3.04
N LEU A 126 -16.29 3.71 -2.56
CA LEU A 126 -15.85 3.75 -1.17
C LEU A 126 -15.10 5.04 -0.84
N THR A 127 -14.12 5.46 -1.65
CA THR A 127 -13.34 6.69 -1.43
C THR A 127 -14.20 7.95 -1.42
N LYS A 128 -15.23 8.03 -2.27
CA LYS A 128 -16.28 9.06 -2.19
C LYS A 128 -16.99 9.14 -0.83
N LYS A 129 -16.92 8.08 0.00
CA LYS A 129 -17.48 8.05 1.36
C LYS A 129 -16.49 8.53 2.43
N PHE A 130 -15.20 8.65 2.14
CA PHE A 130 -14.15 8.97 3.13
C PHE A 130 -13.46 10.31 2.84
N LEU A 131 -13.10 10.60 1.58
CA LEU A 131 -12.64 11.91 1.10
C LEU A 131 -12.42 11.80 -0.42
N TYR A 132 -12.92 12.77 -1.20
CA TYR A 132 -12.51 12.95 -2.60
C TYR A 132 -11.98 14.38 -2.73
N VAL A 133 -10.74 14.52 -3.19
CA VAL A 133 -10.28 15.79 -3.78
C VAL A 133 -10.75 15.74 -5.22
N GLU A 134 -11.83 16.48 -5.54
CA GLU A 134 -12.17 16.73 -6.94
C GLU A 134 -11.03 17.55 -7.56
N PRO A 135 -10.48 17.18 -8.73
CA PRO A 135 -9.46 17.99 -9.40
C PRO A 135 -9.95 19.39 -9.82
N MET A 136 -11.24 19.70 -9.63
CA MET A 136 -11.84 20.98 -9.98
C MET A 136 -12.31 21.71 -8.73
N GLY A 137 -11.53 22.74 -8.34
CA GLY A 137 -11.82 23.62 -7.22
C GLY A 137 -10.99 23.28 -5.99
N ASN A 138 -10.25 24.26 -5.48
CA ASN A 138 -9.33 24.13 -4.34
C ASN A 138 -10.06 23.95 -2.99
N HIS A 139 -11.10 23.11 -2.93
CA HIS A 139 -11.92 22.92 -1.75
C HIS A 139 -11.76 21.51 -1.18
N TRP A 140 -11.53 21.44 0.12
CA TRP A 140 -11.54 20.19 0.88
C TRP A 140 -13.01 19.78 1.09
N HIS A 141 -13.41 18.65 0.51
CA HIS A 141 -14.76 18.11 0.72
C HIS A 141 -14.75 17.15 1.91
N LEU A 142 -15.50 17.49 2.96
CA LEU A 142 -15.79 16.55 4.04
C LEU A 142 -16.67 15.42 3.50
N PRO A 143 -16.50 14.17 3.97
CA PRO A 143 -17.32 13.06 3.53
C PRO A 143 -18.80 13.32 3.80
N PHE A 144 -19.63 13.17 2.76
CA PHE A 144 -21.09 13.43 2.80
C PHE A 144 -21.88 12.46 3.69
N LYS A 145 -21.24 11.43 4.27
CA LYS A 145 -21.92 10.38 5.04
C LYS A 145 -21.25 10.19 6.40
N SER A 146 -22.09 10.17 7.44
CA SER A 146 -21.73 9.69 8.78
C SER A 146 -21.04 8.32 8.68
N ILE A 147 -19.81 8.24 9.18
CA ILE A 147 -19.05 6.98 9.24
C ILE A 147 -19.43 6.27 10.54
N LYS A 148 -20.08 5.12 10.42
CA LYS A 148 -20.38 4.24 11.57
C LYS A 148 -19.21 3.31 11.87
N ASN A 149 -19.13 2.85 13.12
CA ASN A 149 -18.17 1.86 13.60
C ASN A 149 -16.70 2.27 13.43
N ILE A 150 -16.38 3.52 13.77
CA ILE A 150 -15.02 4.09 13.63
C ILE A 150 -13.97 3.23 14.34
N LYS A 151 -14.23 2.79 15.58
CA LYS A 151 -13.30 1.92 16.34
C LYS A 151 -13.01 0.58 15.65
N THR A 152 -14.02 -0.03 15.04
CA THR A 152 -13.82 -1.28 14.27
C THR A 152 -12.99 -1.04 13.02
N LYS A 153 -13.26 0.07 12.31
CA LYS A 153 -12.50 0.46 11.12
C LYS A 153 -11.05 0.83 11.45
N GLN A 154 -10.83 1.51 12.58
CA GLN A 154 -9.52 1.82 13.12
C GLN A 154 -8.71 0.53 13.30
N LYS A 155 -9.23 -0.42 14.07
CA LYS A 155 -8.54 -1.69 14.31
C LYS A 155 -8.18 -2.41 13.00
N LEU A 156 -9.11 -2.42 12.04
CA LEU A 156 -8.89 -3.07 10.75
C LEU A 156 -7.78 -2.40 9.92
N ILE A 157 -7.69 -1.06 9.93
CA ILE A 157 -6.62 -0.37 9.19
C ILE A 157 -5.28 -0.42 9.93
N GLU A 158 -5.28 -0.39 11.26
CA GLU A 158 -4.08 -0.59 12.09
C GLU A 158 -3.49 -1.98 11.89
N ASP A 159 -4.31 -3.03 11.90
CA ASP A 159 -3.89 -4.40 11.58
C ASP A 159 -3.21 -4.48 10.19
N LYS A 160 -3.68 -3.68 9.22
CA LYS A 160 -3.09 -3.61 7.87
C LYS A 160 -1.75 -2.87 7.87
N ILE A 161 -1.62 -1.76 8.60
CA ILE A 161 -0.37 -1.02 8.74
C ILE A 161 0.70 -1.91 9.38
N ASP A 162 0.36 -2.57 10.50
CA ASP A 162 1.28 -3.44 11.23
C ASP A 162 1.75 -4.62 10.37
N ALA A 163 0.85 -5.20 9.57
CA ALA A 163 1.20 -6.23 8.60
C ALA A 163 2.22 -5.74 7.56
N LEU A 164 2.04 -4.53 7.02
CA LEU A 164 2.96 -3.96 6.02
C LEU A 164 4.32 -3.58 6.61
N GLU A 165 4.35 -3.01 7.81
CA GLU A 165 5.61 -2.78 8.54
C GLU A 165 6.38 -4.07 8.75
N ALA A 166 5.68 -5.14 9.13
CA ALA A 166 6.32 -6.42 9.37
C ALA A 166 6.83 -7.08 8.08
N VAL A 167 6.12 -6.93 6.96
CA VAL A 167 6.60 -7.31 5.63
C VAL A 167 7.86 -6.56 5.27
N LEU A 168 7.85 -5.22 5.40
CA LEU A 168 8.99 -4.38 5.06
C LEU A 168 10.21 -4.74 5.92
N TYR A 169 10.02 -4.95 7.24
CA TYR A 169 11.07 -5.42 8.13
C TYR A 169 11.65 -6.77 7.71
N ALA A 170 10.80 -7.74 7.37
CA ALA A 170 11.24 -9.06 6.93
C ALA A 170 12.03 -9.00 5.62
N LEU A 171 11.61 -8.16 4.68
CA LEU A 171 12.30 -7.89 3.42
C LEU A 171 13.68 -7.24 3.62
N GLU A 172 13.77 -6.22 4.48
CA GLU A 172 15.03 -5.53 4.78
C GLU A 172 16.06 -6.42 5.46
N ASN A 173 15.60 -7.35 6.30
CA ASN A 173 16.46 -8.24 7.07
C ASN A 173 16.62 -9.63 6.44
N GLU A 174 16.13 -9.81 5.21
CA GLU A 174 16.22 -11.07 4.46
C GLU A 174 15.68 -12.29 5.23
N ARG A 175 14.63 -12.08 6.05
CA ARG A 175 14.03 -13.10 6.91
C ARG A 175 12.95 -13.88 6.17
N TYR A 176 13.37 -14.65 5.16
CA TYR A 176 12.51 -15.44 4.27
C TYR A 176 12.02 -16.78 4.86
N SER A 177 11.79 -16.82 6.17
CA SER A 177 11.10 -17.92 6.87
C SER A 177 10.08 -17.35 7.86
N THR A 178 9.68 -16.09 7.64
CA THR A 178 8.78 -15.35 8.52
C THR A 178 7.34 -15.71 8.18
N ARG A 179 6.66 -16.37 9.11
CA ARG A 179 5.21 -16.51 9.12
C ARG A 179 4.65 -15.59 10.18
N MET A 180 3.78 -14.68 9.78
CA MET A 180 3.10 -13.73 10.66
C MET A 180 1.60 -13.81 10.44
N ASN A 181 0.81 -13.24 11.37
CA ASN A 181 -0.63 -13.22 11.23
C ASN A 181 -1.00 -12.55 9.91
N LYS A 182 -1.66 -13.31 9.02
CA LYS A 182 -2.12 -12.91 7.68
C LYS A 182 -1.07 -12.83 6.58
N PHE A 183 0.20 -13.19 6.79
CA PHE A 183 1.17 -13.31 5.69
C PHE A 183 2.30 -14.33 5.92
N LYS A 184 2.88 -14.78 4.82
CA LYS A 184 4.03 -15.69 4.74
C LYS A 184 5.06 -15.09 3.79
N LEU A 185 6.28 -14.92 4.29
CA LEU A 185 7.46 -14.64 3.46
C LEU A 185 8.37 -15.86 3.55
N PHE A 186 8.47 -16.61 2.45
CA PHE A 186 9.22 -17.87 2.41
C PHE A 186 10.08 -18.00 1.15
N LYS A 187 11.06 -18.91 1.17
CA LYS A 187 11.67 -19.43 -0.06
C LYS A 187 10.96 -20.70 -0.50
N ASP A 188 10.52 -20.77 -1.76
CA ASP A 188 9.97 -22.01 -2.32
C ASP A 188 11.06 -23.05 -2.60
N ASP A 189 10.65 -24.24 -3.07
CA ASP A 189 11.58 -25.35 -3.38
C ASP A 189 12.57 -25.01 -4.50
N SER A 190 12.31 -23.95 -5.28
CA SER A 190 13.20 -23.43 -6.31
C SER A 190 14.12 -22.30 -5.81
N GLY A 191 13.98 -21.92 -4.53
CA GLY A 191 14.75 -20.83 -3.90
C GLY A 191 14.17 -19.43 -4.13
N ASN A 192 13.00 -19.31 -4.75
CA ASN A 192 12.34 -18.03 -5.02
C ASN A 192 11.77 -17.43 -3.74
N ILE A 193 11.90 -16.11 -3.58
CA ILE A 193 11.28 -15.41 -2.44
C ILE A 193 9.81 -15.19 -2.77
N VAL A 194 8.92 -15.72 -1.94
CA VAL A 194 7.46 -15.63 -2.11
C VAL A 194 6.87 -14.83 -0.96
N LEU A 195 6.10 -13.80 -1.28
CA LEU A 195 5.24 -13.08 -0.34
C LEU A 195 3.79 -13.46 -0.62
N GLN A 196 3.12 -14.03 0.39
CA GLN A 196 1.72 -14.44 0.28
C GLN A 196 0.93 -13.95 1.49
N PHE A 197 -0.19 -13.27 1.27
CA PHE A 197 -1.15 -12.95 2.33
C PHE A 197 -2.18 -14.09 2.48
N ASP A 198 -2.52 -14.45 3.72
CA ASP A 198 -3.62 -15.39 3.98
C ASP A 198 -4.94 -14.71 3.59
N THR A 199 -5.65 -15.29 2.63
CA THR A 199 -6.99 -14.85 2.19
C THR A 199 -8.05 -15.51 3.06
N THR A 200 -8.25 -14.99 4.27
CA THR A 200 -9.36 -15.37 5.15
C THR A 200 -10.26 -14.20 5.50
#